data_AF-A0A5D2DE24-F1
#
_entry.id   AF-A0A5D2DE24-F1
#
_cell.length_a   1.000
_cell.length_b   1.000
_cell.length_c   1.000
_cell.angle_alpha   90.00
_cell.angle_beta   90.00
_cell.angle_gamma   90.00
#
_symmetry.space_group_name_H-M   'P 1'
#
loop_
_entity.id
_entity.type
_entity.pdbx_description
1 polymer ?
#
loop_
_entity_poly.entity_id
_entity_poly.type
_entity_poly.pdbx_seq_one_letter_code
_entity_poly.pdbx_strand_id
1 'polypeptide(L)'
;MKIQEAQDMVVLYDSLQLAHKCILNSFYGYVMRNDLKKKLTISYPCVMLNVDVARNNTNDQYQTLVNPVNKTYTTHSECSIEFEVDGPYKAMIIPASKEEGILIKKRYVVFNDDGTLAELKGFEIKRRGELKLIKIFQAELFDKFLNGSTLEECYSAVAVVANRWLDLLDIYSSLPRMVDLTRVIYH
;
A
#
# COMPACT_ATOMS: atom_id res chain seq x y z
N MET A 1 -12.59 -23.69 -11.80
CA MET A 1 -11.74 -23.64 -13.01
C MET A 1 -11.70 -22.24 -13.60
N LYS A 2 -12.78 -21.72 -14.18
CA LYS A 2 -12.78 -20.37 -14.82
C LYS A 2 -12.43 -19.17 -13.91
N ILE A 3 -12.78 -19.22 -12.62
CA ILE A 3 -12.47 -18.15 -11.66
C ILE A 3 -11.00 -18.17 -11.25
N GLN A 4 -10.43 -19.36 -11.06
CA GLN A 4 -9.01 -19.52 -10.74
C GLN A 4 -8.14 -19.06 -11.90
N GLU A 5 -8.51 -19.45 -13.14
CA GLU A 5 -7.85 -18.95 -14.35
C GLU A 5 -7.91 -17.42 -14.44
N ALA A 6 -9.05 -16.80 -14.09
CA ALA A 6 -9.16 -15.34 -14.08
C ALA A 6 -8.26 -14.69 -13.02
N GLN A 7 -8.17 -15.26 -11.82
CA GLN A 7 -7.28 -14.76 -10.75
C GLN A 7 -5.80 -14.92 -11.12
N ASP A 8 -5.42 -16.07 -11.67
CA ASP A 8 -4.06 -16.32 -12.14
C ASP A 8 -3.70 -15.38 -13.29
N MET A 9 -4.67 -15.08 -14.17
CA MET A 9 -4.51 -14.07 -15.22
C MET A 9 -4.40 -12.65 -14.66
N VAL A 10 -5.12 -12.29 -13.59
CA VAL A 10 -4.98 -10.97 -12.92
C VAL A 10 -3.57 -10.83 -12.35
N VAL A 11 -3.09 -11.84 -11.60
CA VAL A 11 -1.73 -11.82 -11.05
C VAL A 11 -0.67 -11.77 -12.15
N LEU A 12 -0.89 -12.53 -13.24
CA LEU A 12 -0.01 -12.52 -14.41
C LEU A 12 -0.02 -11.14 -15.07
N TYR A 13 -1.19 -10.52 -15.28
CA TYR A 13 -1.32 -9.21 -15.91
C TYR A 13 -0.81 -8.07 -15.02
N ASP A 14 -0.96 -8.12 -13.71
CA ASP A 14 -0.37 -7.14 -12.79
C ASP A 14 1.15 -7.23 -12.82
N SER A 15 1.68 -8.46 -12.80
CA SER A 15 3.12 -8.69 -12.90
C SER A 15 3.68 -8.25 -14.26
N LEU A 16 2.96 -8.55 -15.34
CA LEU A 16 3.28 -8.09 -16.69
C LEU A 16 3.09 -6.60 -16.85
N GLN A 17 2.13 -5.96 -16.18
CA GLN A 17 1.92 -4.53 -16.22
C GLN A 17 3.03 -3.82 -15.45
N LEU A 18 3.51 -4.38 -14.34
CA LEU A 18 4.66 -3.85 -13.62
C LEU A 18 5.95 -4.00 -14.44
N ALA A 19 6.16 -5.16 -15.07
CA ALA A 19 7.28 -5.39 -15.99
C ALA A 19 7.19 -4.49 -17.23
N HIS A 20 6.00 -4.34 -17.81
CA HIS A 20 5.75 -3.43 -18.92
C HIS A 20 5.81 -1.97 -18.51
N LYS A 21 5.51 -1.56 -17.27
CA LYS A 21 5.70 -0.20 -16.77
C LYS A 21 7.20 0.10 -16.69
N CYS A 22 8.00 -0.85 -16.24
CA CYS A 22 9.46 -0.77 -16.31
C CYS A 22 9.98 -0.71 -17.77
N ILE A 23 9.38 -1.44 -18.70
CA ILE A 23 9.75 -1.45 -20.13
C ILE A 23 9.19 -0.23 -20.90
N LEU A 24 7.99 0.27 -20.60
CA LEU A 24 7.39 1.47 -21.19
C LEU A 24 8.11 2.72 -20.71
N ASN A 25 8.54 2.75 -19.45
CA ASN A 25 9.45 3.78 -18.96
C ASN A 25 10.81 3.75 -19.70
N SER A 26 11.14 2.64 -20.37
CA SER A 26 12.27 2.56 -21.32
C SER A 26 11.89 2.78 -22.80
N PHE A 27 10.60 2.91 -23.13
CA PHE A 27 10.07 3.02 -24.51
C PHE A 27 9.26 4.30 -24.82
N TYR A 28 8.97 5.16 -23.83
CA TYR A 28 8.20 6.41 -24.01
C TYR A 28 8.79 7.35 -25.08
N GLY A 29 10.05 7.13 -25.48
CA GLY A 29 10.68 7.81 -26.61
C GLY A 29 10.31 7.30 -28.02
N TYR A 30 9.58 6.20 -28.21
CA TYR A 30 9.50 5.54 -29.53
C TYR A 30 8.16 5.60 -30.28
N VAL A 31 6.99 5.77 -29.64
CA VAL A 31 5.70 5.55 -30.35
C VAL A 31 4.60 6.56 -29.98
N MET A 32 4.81 7.82 -30.38
CA MET A 32 3.72 8.77 -30.63
C MET A 32 2.94 8.32 -31.88
N ARG A 33 2.03 7.35 -31.77
CA ARG A 33 1.05 7.05 -32.85
C ARG A 33 -0.38 7.06 -32.34
N ASN A 34 -1.15 7.92 -32.99
CA ASN A 34 -2.57 8.19 -32.82
C ASN A 34 -3.44 6.96 -33.10
N ASP A 35 -4.30 6.58 -32.15
CA ASP A 35 -5.60 5.95 -32.45
C ASP A 35 -6.61 6.22 -31.31
N LEU A 36 -7.49 7.18 -31.59
CA LEU A 36 -8.56 7.68 -30.71
C LEU A 36 -9.78 6.76 -30.77
N LYS A 37 -9.98 5.93 -29.73
CA LYS A 37 -11.30 5.38 -29.33
C LYS A 37 -11.31 4.69 -27.95
N LYS A 38 -10.29 4.89 -27.11
CA LYS A 38 -10.29 4.36 -25.74
C LYS A 38 -10.98 5.36 -24.80
N LYS A 39 -11.95 4.89 -24.01
CA LYS A 39 -12.49 5.66 -22.89
C LYS A 39 -11.32 5.95 -21.94
N LEU A 40 -10.95 7.22 -21.85
CA LEU A 40 -9.92 7.68 -20.93
C LEU A 40 -10.56 7.86 -19.56
N THR A 41 -10.07 7.12 -18.57
CA THR A 41 -10.46 7.31 -17.17
C THR A 41 -9.74 8.56 -16.66
N ILE A 42 -10.50 9.59 -16.29
CA ILE A 42 -9.97 10.84 -15.76
C ILE A 42 -10.22 10.88 -14.26
N SER A 43 -9.14 10.92 -13.48
CA SER A 43 -9.19 11.23 -12.05
C SER A 43 -8.92 12.72 -11.87
N TYR A 44 -9.92 13.47 -11.42
CA TYR A 44 -9.80 14.93 -11.26
C TYR A 44 -8.66 15.33 -10.31
N PRO A 45 -8.50 14.74 -9.10
CA PRO A 45 -7.38 15.07 -8.22
C PRO A 45 -6.01 14.76 -8.85
N CYS A 46 -5.92 13.67 -9.60
CA CYS A 46 -4.71 13.26 -10.30
C CYS A 46 -4.29 14.29 -11.36
N VAL A 47 -5.23 14.66 -12.24
CA VAL A 47 -4.99 15.64 -13.30
C VAL A 47 -4.67 17.01 -12.72
N MET A 48 -5.38 17.43 -11.67
CA MET A 48 -5.13 18.70 -11.00
C MET A 48 -3.68 18.80 -10.52
N LEU A 49 -3.18 17.77 -9.84
CA LEU A 49 -1.81 17.74 -9.33
C LEU A 49 -0.77 17.65 -10.45
N ASN A 50 -1.04 16.87 -11.50
CA ASN A 50 -0.13 16.76 -12.65
C ASN A 50 0.02 18.09 -13.39
N VAL A 51 -1.07 18.86 -13.53
CA VAL A 51 -1.01 20.20 -14.12
C VAL A 51 -0.20 21.16 -13.26
N ASP A 52 -0.36 21.12 -11.93
CA ASP A 52 0.39 21.99 -11.02
C ASP A 52 1.89 21.66 -11.02
N VAL A 53 2.25 20.38 -10.98
CA VAL A 53 3.64 19.92 -11.09
C VAL A 53 4.24 20.30 -12.45
N ALA A 54 3.52 20.11 -13.55
CA ALA A 54 4.01 20.54 -14.85
C ALA A 54 4.28 22.06 -14.89
N ARG A 55 3.49 22.89 -14.20
CA ARG A 55 3.73 24.35 -14.18
C ARG A 55 4.93 24.74 -13.33
N ASN A 56 5.13 24.09 -12.19
CA ASN A 56 6.12 24.52 -11.19
C ASN A 56 7.45 23.75 -11.26
N ASN A 57 7.48 22.59 -11.90
CA ASN A 57 8.60 21.66 -11.87
C ASN A 57 9.07 21.23 -13.27
N THR A 58 8.61 21.88 -14.33
CA THR A 58 9.17 21.67 -15.68
C THR A 58 10.60 22.21 -15.75
N ASN A 59 11.51 21.40 -16.25
CA ASN A 59 12.87 21.83 -16.54
C ASN A 59 12.93 22.36 -17.98
N ASP A 60 12.90 23.69 -18.13
CA ASP A 60 13.01 24.37 -19.42
C ASP A 60 14.43 24.36 -20.02
N GLN A 61 15.42 23.83 -19.29
CA GLN A 61 16.83 23.83 -19.67
C GLN A 61 17.34 22.43 -20.03
N TYR A 62 16.45 21.46 -20.28
CA TYR A 62 16.86 20.10 -20.56
C TYR A 62 17.58 19.99 -21.91
N GLN A 63 18.83 19.51 -21.90
CA GLN A 63 19.66 19.40 -23.10
C GLN A 63 19.80 17.95 -23.54
N THR A 64 19.53 17.69 -24.82
CA THR A 64 19.76 16.38 -25.44
C THR A 64 20.82 16.51 -26.54
N LEU A 65 21.76 15.58 -26.56
CA LEU A 65 22.81 15.52 -27.58
C LEU A 65 22.20 15.05 -28.90
N VAL A 66 22.23 15.91 -29.93
CA VAL A 66 21.69 15.59 -31.25
C VAL A 66 22.78 15.13 -32.21
N ASN A 67 23.98 15.72 -32.10
CA ASN A 67 25.12 15.34 -32.93
C ASN A 67 26.32 14.97 -32.05
N PRO A 68 26.65 13.68 -31.90
CA PRO A 68 27.76 13.21 -31.07
C PRO A 68 29.15 13.64 -31.56
N VAL A 69 29.31 13.84 -32.88
CA VAL A 69 30.60 14.19 -33.48
C VAL A 69 30.89 15.68 -33.28
N ASN A 70 29.90 16.53 -33.57
CA ASN A 70 30.02 17.98 -33.44
C ASN A 70 29.67 18.48 -32.03
N LYS A 71 29.36 17.57 -31.09
CA LYS A 71 28.92 17.86 -29.72
C LYS A 71 27.81 18.91 -29.64
N THR A 72 26.85 18.82 -30.57
CA THR A 72 25.74 19.78 -30.67
C THR A 72 24.56 19.30 -29.84
N TYR A 73 24.03 20.19 -28.99
CA TYR A 73 22.90 19.92 -28.10
C TYR A 73 21.69 20.77 -28.49
N THR A 74 20.49 20.23 -28.27
CA THR A 74 19.23 20.97 -28.35
C THR A 74 18.61 21.09 -26.97
N THR A 75 18.17 22.30 -26.62
CA THR A 75 17.46 22.56 -25.37
C THR A 75 15.95 22.47 -25.60
N HIS A 76 15.23 21.85 -24.67
CA HIS A 76 13.77 21.76 -24.66
C HIS A 76 13.26 21.68 -23.22
N SER A 77 11.97 21.97 -23.04
CA SER A 77 11.27 21.79 -21.78
C SER A 77 10.90 20.33 -21.57
N GLU A 78 11.22 19.78 -20.40
CA GLU A 78 10.94 18.40 -20.03
C GLU A 78 10.35 18.32 -18.61
N CYS A 79 9.25 17.58 -18.45
CA CYS A 79 8.68 17.23 -17.14
C CYS A 79 7.99 15.87 -17.24
N SER A 80 8.53 14.88 -16.53
CA SER A 80 8.04 13.50 -16.52
C SER A 80 7.49 13.07 -15.15
N ILE A 81 7.20 14.04 -14.28
CA ILE A 81 6.65 13.79 -12.95
C ILE A 81 5.12 13.72 -13.08
N GLU A 82 4.57 12.52 -12.86
CA GLU A 82 3.14 12.27 -12.89
C GLU A 82 2.70 11.56 -11.61
N PHE A 83 1.62 12.06 -11.00
CA PHE A 83 0.86 11.35 -10.00
C PHE A 83 -0.03 10.30 -10.65
N GLU A 84 -0.24 9.22 -9.91
CA GLU A 84 -1.30 8.25 -10.14
C GLU A 84 -2.12 8.13 -8.87
N VAL A 85 -3.43 7.89 -9.01
CA VAL A 85 -4.32 7.67 -7.87
C VAL A 85 -4.57 6.18 -7.73
N ASP A 86 -4.33 5.67 -6.53
CA ASP A 86 -4.65 4.29 -6.15
C ASP A 86 -5.84 4.31 -5.17
N GLY A 87 -6.82 3.43 -5.40
CA GLY A 87 -8.13 3.43 -4.73
C GLY A 87 -9.33 3.65 -5.67
N PRO A 88 -10.56 3.75 -5.13
CA PRO A 88 -10.91 3.97 -3.72
C PRO A 88 -10.72 2.73 -2.83
N TYR A 89 -10.33 2.96 -1.58
CA TYR A 89 -10.20 1.92 -0.55
C TYR A 89 -11.39 1.94 0.41
N LYS A 90 -11.67 0.79 1.03
CA LYS A 90 -12.75 0.64 2.01
C LYS A 90 -12.41 1.26 3.35
N ALA A 91 -11.22 0.97 3.85
CA ALA A 91 -10.80 1.37 5.19
C ALA A 91 -9.29 1.57 5.26
N MET A 92 -8.89 2.52 6.09
CA MET A 92 -7.49 2.74 6.45
C MET A 92 -7.39 2.91 7.97
N ILE A 93 -6.49 2.15 8.60
CA ILE A 93 -6.26 2.18 10.04
C ILE A 93 -4.87 2.71 10.30
N ILE A 94 -4.77 3.74 11.15
CA ILE A 94 -3.52 4.40 11.52
C ILE A 94 -3.41 4.40 13.05
N PRO A 95 -2.36 3.81 13.65
CA PRO A 95 -2.18 3.80 15.10
C PRO A 95 -1.67 5.16 15.60
N ALA A 96 -2.09 5.54 16.80
CA ALA A 96 -1.58 6.71 17.51
C ALA A 96 -0.34 6.37 18.36
N SER A 97 0.49 7.37 18.66
CA SER A 97 1.57 7.24 19.64
C SER A 97 1.05 7.14 21.06
N LYS A 98 1.86 6.55 21.95
CA LYS A 98 1.63 6.59 23.40
C LYS A 98 1.94 7.96 23.98
N GLU A 99 2.90 8.66 23.39
CA GLU A 99 3.33 10.00 23.82
C GLU A 99 2.54 11.07 23.10
N GLU A 100 2.00 12.02 23.86
CA GLU A 100 1.24 13.15 23.34
C GLU A 100 2.11 14.00 22.38
N GLY A 101 1.53 14.41 21.26
CA GLY A 101 2.22 15.20 20.25
C GLY A 101 3.22 14.44 19.38
N ILE A 102 3.44 13.14 19.63
CA ILE A 102 4.32 12.32 18.78
C ILE A 102 3.51 11.60 17.71
N LEU A 103 3.89 11.80 16.45
CA LEU A 103 3.31 11.07 15.33
C LEU A 103 4.13 9.82 15.01
N ILE A 104 3.47 8.67 14.96
CA ILE A 104 4.09 7.44 14.46
C ILE A 104 4.05 7.48 12.93
N LYS A 105 5.24 7.53 12.31
CA LYS A 105 5.38 7.46 10.85
C LYS A 105 5.40 6.01 10.37
N LYS A 106 4.92 5.80 9.14
CA LYS A 106 5.04 4.54 8.37
C LYS A 106 4.36 3.31 9.01
N ARG A 107 3.33 3.51 9.84
CA ARG A 107 2.49 2.41 10.36
C ARG A 107 1.05 2.63 9.91
N TYR A 108 0.54 1.77 9.05
CA TYR A 108 -0.84 1.82 8.56
C TYR A 108 -1.26 0.49 7.93
N VAL A 109 -2.57 0.29 7.90
CA VAL A 109 -3.25 -0.83 7.24
C VAL A 109 -4.29 -0.27 6.29
N VAL A 110 -4.37 -0.79 5.07
CA VAL A 110 -5.36 -0.39 4.06
C VAL A 110 -6.08 -1.63 3.55
N PHE A 111 -7.39 -1.52 3.38
CA PHE A 111 -8.26 -2.57 2.86
C PHE A 111 -8.92 -2.15 1.55
N ASN A 112 -8.96 -3.09 0.61
CA ASN A 112 -9.70 -2.97 -0.64
C ASN A 112 -11.22 -2.97 -0.39
N ASP A 113 -11.98 -2.58 -1.41
CA ASP A 113 -13.46 -2.54 -1.35
C ASP A 113 -14.09 -3.91 -1.05
N ASP A 114 -13.47 -4.99 -1.53
CA ASP A 114 -13.85 -6.38 -1.24
C ASP A 114 -13.52 -6.84 0.20
N GLY A 115 -12.83 -6.00 0.97
CA GLY A 115 -12.37 -6.30 2.33
C GLY A 115 -11.05 -7.05 2.40
N THR A 116 -10.38 -7.31 1.28
CA THR A 116 -9.04 -7.90 1.28
C THR A 116 -7.99 -6.88 1.73
N LEU A 117 -6.91 -7.37 2.33
CA LEU A 117 -5.79 -6.55 2.78
C LEU A 117 -5.01 -6.01 1.57
N ALA A 118 -5.11 -4.71 1.31
CA ALA A 118 -4.42 -4.05 0.19
C ALA A 118 -2.95 -3.78 0.56
N GLU A 119 -2.75 -3.13 1.70
CA GLU A 119 -1.42 -2.73 2.15
C GLU A 119 -1.29 -2.82 3.66
N LEU A 120 -0.12 -3.25 4.11
CA LEU A 120 0.24 -3.38 5.51
C LEU A 120 1.69 -2.96 5.70
N LYS A 121 1.91 -1.86 6.43
CA LYS A 121 3.25 -1.28 6.65
C LYS A 121 3.51 -1.01 8.12
N GLY A 122 4.75 -1.27 8.53
CA GLY A 122 5.29 -0.87 9.82
C GLY A 122 4.84 -1.67 11.05
N PHE A 123 3.94 -2.64 10.89
CA PHE A 123 3.49 -3.53 11.96
C PHE A 123 4.41 -4.75 12.14
N GLU A 124 4.48 -5.22 13.38
CA GLU A 124 5.31 -6.32 13.87
C GLU A 124 5.02 -7.64 13.12
N ILE A 125 3.79 -7.86 12.66
CA ILE A 125 3.40 -9.01 11.84
C ILE A 125 4.29 -9.21 10.59
N LYS A 126 4.79 -8.13 9.96
CA LYS A 126 5.71 -8.21 8.81
C LYS A 126 7.20 -8.17 9.19
N ARG A 127 7.55 -7.98 10.47
CA ARG A 127 8.94 -7.91 10.92
C ARG A 127 9.47 -9.28 11.35
N ARG A 128 10.78 -9.47 11.22
CA ARG A 128 11.52 -10.66 11.70
C ARG A 128 11.96 -10.41 13.14
N GLY A 129 11.90 -11.45 13.99
CA GLY A 129 12.38 -11.39 15.38
C GLY A 129 11.40 -10.78 16.39
N GLU A 130 10.21 -10.34 15.96
CA GLU A 130 9.16 -9.86 16.87
C GLU A 130 8.44 -11.02 17.56
N LEU A 131 7.83 -10.73 18.71
CA LEU A 131 7.08 -11.70 19.50
C LEU A 131 5.95 -12.32 18.68
N LYS A 132 5.98 -13.65 18.50
CA LYS A 132 4.99 -14.38 17.69
C LYS A 132 3.56 -14.11 18.16
N LEU A 133 3.36 -13.98 19.48
CA LEU A 133 2.10 -13.58 20.10
C LEU A 133 1.51 -12.30 19.48
N ILE A 134 2.31 -11.24 19.39
CA ILE A 134 1.88 -9.95 18.83
C ILE A 134 1.55 -10.08 17.35
N LYS A 135 2.29 -10.91 16.61
CA LYS A 135 2.04 -11.15 15.19
C LYS A 135 0.68 -11.84 14.97
N ILE A 136 0.36 -12.83 15.80
CA ILE A 136 -0.93 -13.54 15.73
C ILE A 136 -2.07 -12.62 16.17
N PHE A 137 -1.88 -11.87 17.26
CA PHE A 137 -2.83 -10.87 17.73
C PHE A 137 -3.17 -9.85 16.64
N GLN A 138 -2.14 -9.24 16.03
CA GLN A 138 -2.33 -8.26 14.96
C GLN A 138 -3.07 -8.83 13.76
N ALA A 139 -2.75 -10.07 13.35
CA ALA A 139 -3.41 -10.73 12.24
C ALA A 139 -4.92 -10.87 12.49
N GLU A 140 -5.31 -11.29 13.70
CA GLU A 140 -6.71 -11.46 14.04
C GLU A 140 -7.45 -10.14 14.29
N LEU A 141 -6.74 -9.14 14.82
CA LEU A 141 -7.29 -7.82 15.13
C LEU A 141 -7.69 -7.07 13.85
N PHE A 142 -6.86 -7.12 12.81
CA PHE A 142 -7.05 -6.31 11.60
C PHE A 142 -8.35 -6.62 10.87
N ASP A 143 -8.73 -7.90 10.78
CA ASP A 143 -9.98 -8.31 10.13
C ASP A 143 -11.23 -7.78 10.87
N LYS A 144 -11.13 -7.53 12.18
CA LYS A 144 -12.26 -7.02 12.97
C LYS A 144 -12.56 -5.55 12.76
N PHE A 145 -11.62 -4.77 12.23
CA PHE A 145 -11.86 -3.36 11.92
C PHE A 145 -12.86 -3.15 10.78
N LEU A 146 -13.17 -4.19 10.00
CA LEU A 146 -14.17 -4.15 8.93
C LEU A 146 -15.59 -4.46 9.40
N ASN A 147 -15.77 -4.81 10.68
CA ASN A 147 -17.07 -5.11 11.26
C ASN A 147 -17.71 -3.86 11.86
N GLY A 148 -19.04 -3.85 11.90
CA GLY A 148 -19.83 -2.74 12.41
C GLY A 148 -20.23 -1.75 11.32
N SER A 149 -21.36 -1.09 11.56
CA SER A 149 -21.89 -0.03 10.70
C SER A 149 -21.57 1.37 11.23
N THR A 150 -21.21 1.46 12.52
CA THR A 150 -20.78 2.68 13.19
C THR A 150 -19.37 2.52 13.76
N LEU A 151 -18.73 3.64 14.08
CA LEU A 151 -17.40 3.64 14.70
C LEU A 151 -17.41 2.92 16.05
N GLU A 152 -18.47 3.09 16.84
CA GLU A 152 -18.64 2.45 18.14
C GLU A 152 -18.78 0.93 18.01
N GLU A 153 -19.56 0.46 17.03
CA GLU A 153 -19.70 -0.98 16.76
C GLU A 153 -18.38 -1.60 16.28
N CYS A 154 -17.63 -0.88 15.44
CA CYS A 154 -16.30 -1.31 14.99
C CYS A 154 -15.33 -1.48 16.17
N TYR A 155 -15.19 -0.45 17.02
CA TYR A 155 -14.34 -0.55 18.21
C TYR A 155 -14.84 -1.59 19.21
N SER A 156 -16.15 -1.80 19.32
CA SER A 156 -16.71 -2.85 20.17
C SER A 156 -16.31 -4.24 19.67
N ALA A 157 -16.38 -4.49 18.35
CA ALA A 157 -15.94 -5.76 17.76
C ALA A 157 -14.44 -6.02 17.95
N VAL A 158 -13.62 -4.98 17.83
CA VAL A 158 -12.17 -5.02 18.08
C VAL A 158 -11.88 -5.27 19.58
N ALA A 159 -12.63 -4.62 20.48
CA ALA A 159 -12.48 -4.76 21.93
C ALA A 159 -12.75 -6.19 22.41
N VAL A 160 -13.72 -6.90 21.82
CA VAL A 160 -13.99 -8.31 22.15
C VAL A 160 -12.74 -9.18 21.90
N VAL A 161 -12.06 -8.98 20.77
CA VAL A 161 -10.82 -9.72 20.48
C VAL A 161 -9.70 -9.29 21.45
N ALA A 162 -9.54 -7.99 21.70
CA ALA A 162 -8.53 -7.49 22.64
C ALA A 162 -8.70 -8.08 24.05
N ASN A 163 -9.92 -8.06 24.58
CA ASN A 163 -10.23 -8.62 25.91
C ASN A 163 -9.96 -10.12 25.98
N ARG A 164 -10.33 -10.88 24.94
CA ARG A 164 -10.03 -12.32 24.90
C ARG A 164 -8.52 -12.60 24.97
N TRP A 165 -7.70 -11.78 24.32
CA TRP A 165 -6.24 -11.91 24.40
C TRP A 165 -5.69 -11.51 25.77
N LEU A 166 -6.29 -10.52 26.43
CA LEU A 166 -5.96 -10.16 27.82
C LEU A 166 -6.32 -11.32 28.78
N ASP A 167 -7.52 -11.90 28.66
CA ASP A 167 -7.97 -13.02 29.49
C ASP A 167 -7.01 -14.22 29.38
N LEU A 168 -6.55 -14.53 28.15
CA LEU A 168 -5.55 -15.58 27.94
C LEU A 168 -4.27 -15.26 28.72
N LEU A 169 -3.74 -14.04 28.61
CA LEU A 169 -2.53 -13.63 29.33
C LEU A 169 -2.71 -13.72 30.86
N ASP A 170 -3.87 -13.31 31.38
CA ASP A 170 -4.17 -13.35 32.81
C ASP A 170 -4.28 -14.79 33.34
N ILE A 171 -4.96 -15.68 32.60
CA ILE A 171 -5.05 -17.11 32.95
C ILE A 171 -3.65 -17.74 32.96
N TYR A 172 -2.84 -17.44 31.96
CA TYR A 172 -1.49 -17.97 31.84
C TYR A 172 -0.53 -17.42 32.89
N SER A 173 -0.75 -16.20 33.38
CA SER A 173 0.02 -15.63 34.49
C SER A 173 -0.27 -16.28 35.84
N SER A 174 -1.46 -16.86 36.01
CA SER A 174 -1.93 -17.47 37.27
C SER A 174 -1.67 -18.98 37.37
N LEU A 175 -1.22 -19.63 36.29
CA LEU A 175 -0.95 -21.08 36.25
C LEU A 175 0.47 -21.43 36.73
N PRO A 176 0.64 -22.38 37.69
CA PRO A 176 1.97 -22.75 38.24
C PRO A 176 2.94 -23.47 37.29
N ARG A 177 2.53 -23.78 36.04
CA ARG A 177 3.33 -24.55 35.09
C ARG A 177 3.42 -23.84 33.73
N MET A 178 4.43 -22.99 33.58
CA MET A 178 4.85 -22.37 32.31
C MET A 178 5.52 -23.38 31.37
N VAL A 179 4.81 -24.41 30.90
CA VAL A 179 5.36 -25.34 29.90
C VAL A 179 4.78 -25.12 28.51
N ASP A 180 3.52 -24.66 28.43
CA ASP A 180 2.84 -24.42 27.14
C ASP A 180 3.07 -23.00 26.58
N LEU A 181 3.27 -22.00 27.46
CA LEU A 181 3.53 -20.61 27.05
C LEU A 181 4.83 -20.47 26.27
N THR A 182 5.90 -21.17 26.66
CA THR A 182 7.19 -21.11 25.99
C THR A 182 7.07 -21.55 24.53
N ARG A 183 6.14 -22.47 24.22
CA ARG A 183 5.88 -22.97 22.88
C ARG A 183 5.02 -22.02 22.04
N VAL A 184 4.16 -21.22 22.67
CA VAL A 184 3.33 -20.18 22.00
C VAL A 184 4.11 -18.86 21.82
N ILE A 185 5.00 -18.55 22.76
CA ILE A 185 5.77 -17.31 22.81
C ILE A 185 7.05 -17.40 21.95
N TYR A 186 7.75 -18.54 21.97
CA TYR A 186 9.09 -18.68 21.36
C TYR A 186 9.18 -19.61 20.14
N HIS A 187 8.16 -20.41 19.84
CA HIS A 187 8.14 -21.31 18.67
C HIS A 187 6.98 -20.99 17.73
#